data_AF-A0A950XXB5-F1
#
_entry.id   AF-A0A950XXB5-F1
#
_cell.length_a   1.000
_cell.length_b   1.000
_cell.length_c   1.000
_cell.angle_alpha   90.00
_cell.angle_beta   90.00
_cell.angle_gamma   90.00
#
_symmetry.space_group_name_H-M   'P 1'
#
loop_
_entity.id
_entity.type
_entity.pdbx_description
1 polymer ?
#
loop_
_entity_poly.entity_id
_entity_poly.type
_entity_poly.pdbx_seq_one_letter_code
_entity_poly.pdbx_strand_id
1 'polypeptide(L)'
;MRQWNSFIAGIALAASAHANPIDFGLIELNAAIDARNIKYKPRIVTEINLDPPETFRIEPYNAGGGRIAGGDLRGLMYGLLEAAEQIRTTGHLKQTHGAPSLTPRGVKIAADPAAAWFSSDDFWTPAMHFLALNRFNRVQLVFERLPGKDVFPALRMISQTGLEYGIDLSLAIKSAPENFGPLLQDILSQCTAIRSVALAATDGGLKATVLQVLSKTGRPVVLDDNHLWQIDPAQVGSAEESVRMTIDSLTTGFELSVPESNDARPDLQGLGLWGRLAYKR
;
A
#
# COMPACT_ATOMS: atom_id res chain seq x y z
N MET A 1 48.86 16.34 9.85
CA MET A 1 47.78 15.36 9.64
C MET A 1 46.49 15.96 10.19
N ARG A 2 45.54 16.32 9.32
CA ARG A 2 44.24 16.91 9.70
C ARG A 2 43.21 15.77 9.79
N GLN A 3 42.73 15.46 11.00
CA GLN A 3 41.60 14.57 11.20
C GLN A 3 40.31 15.31 10.82
N TRP A 4 39.60 14.78 9.83
CA TRP A 4 38.23 15.20 9.52
C TRP A 4 37.29 14.46 10.47
N ASN A 5 36.58 15.21 11.29
CA ASN A 5 35.50 14.70 12.13
C ASN A 5 34.31 14.35 11.23
N SER A 6 34.09 13.06 10.99
CA SER A 6 32.86 12.57 10.36
C SER A 6 31.67 12.81 11.27
N PHE A 7 30.81 13.75 10.88
CA PHE A 7 29.46 13.87 11.43
C PHE A 7 28.63 12.67 10.95
N ILE A 8 28.40 11.70 11.83
CA ILE A 8 27.36 10.69 11.64
C ILE A 8 26.08 11.29 12.20
N ALA A 9 25.21 11.79 11.32
CA ALA A 9 23.83 12.09 11.67
C ALA A 9 23.09 10.76 11.85
N GLY A 10 22.96 10.31 13.09
CA GLY A 10 22.14 9.15 13.43
C GLY A 10 20.66 9.48 13.29
N ILE A 11 20.01 8.89 12.29
CA ILE A 11 18.54 8.85 12.22
C ILE A 11 18.11 7.80 13.25
N ALA A 12 17.66 8.26 14.42
CA ALA A 12 16.98 7.41 15.38
C ALA A 12 15.55 7.14 14.86
N LEU A 13 15.36 6.02 14.17
CA LEU A 13 14.04 5.47 13.82
C LEU A 13 13.40 4.90 15.10
N ALA A 14 12.78 5.75 15.90
CA ALA A 14 11.76 5.31 16.84
C ALA A 14 10.48 5.05 16.04
N ALA A 15 10.30 3.82 15.56
CA ALA A 15 9.06 3.38 14.91
C ALA A 15 7.93 3.45 15.94
N SER A 16 7.22 4.57 15.96
CA SER A 16 5.99 4.72 16.74
C SER A 16 4.90 4.04 15.94
N ALA A 17 4.32 2.96 16.47
CA ALA A 17 3.13 2.33 15.88
C ALA A 17 2.08 3.41 15.60
N HIS A 18 1.69 3.57 14.33
CA HIS A 18 0.81 4.66 13.92
C HIS A 18 -0.62 4.18 14.12
N ALA A 19 -1.39 4.78 15.02
CA ALA A 19 -2.69 4.22 15.37
C ALA A 19 -3.70 4.21 14.21
N ASN A 20 -3.50 5.02 13.15
CA ASN A 20 -4.28 5.04 11.92
C ASN A 20 -3.57 5.83 10.78
N PRO A 21 -4.09 5.78 9.53
CA PRO A 21 -3.51 6.48 8.37
C PRO A 21 -3.37 8.00 8.51
N ILE A 22 -4.28 8.64 9.27
CA ILE A 22 -4.24 10.09 9.48
C ILE A 22 -3.06 10.46 10.38
N ASP A 23 -2.83 9.69 11.45
CA ASP A 23 -1.71 9.90 12.35
C ASP A 23 -0.38 9.78 11.61
N PHE A 24 -0.25 8.78 10.72
CA PHE A 24 0.89 8.65 9.83
C PHE A 24 1.08 9.91 8.96
N GLY A 25 0.04 10.36 8.26
CA GLY A 25 0.09 11.57 7.43
C GLY A 25 0.44 12.84 8.23
N LEU A 26 -0.08 12.99 9.45
CA LEU A 26 0.21 14.11 10.33
C LEU A 26 1.67 14.10 10.80
N ILE A 27 2.22 12.93 11.11
CA ILE A 27 3.63 12.78 11.48
C ILE A 27 4.54 13.22 10.33
N GLU A 28 4.25 12.79 9.11
CA GLU A 28 5.01 13.19 7.91
C GLU A 28 4.94 14.70 7.66
N LEU A 29 3.75 15.30 7.82
CA LEU A 29 3.57 16.75 7.69
C LEU A 29 4.29 17.53 8.78
N ASN A 30 4.21 17.09 10.04
CA ASN A 30 4.91 17.72 11.15
C ASN A 30 6.42 17.63 10.98
N ALA A 31 6.94 16.48 10.56
CA ALA A 31 8.35 16.31 10.24
C ALA A 31 8.80 17.27 9.12
N ALA A 32 7.98 17.49 8.10
CA ALA A 32 8.26 18.47 7.04
C ALA A 32 8.30 19.92 7.57
N ILE A 33 7.35 20.30 8.44
CA ILE A 33 7.29 21.62 9.07
C ILE A 33 8.53 21.86 9.95
N ASP A 34 8.87 20.88 10.78
CA ASP A 34 9.99 20.98 11.72
C ASP A 34 11.34 21.03 10.98
N ALA A 35 11.51 20.23 9.92
CA ALA A 35 12.72 20.24 9.09
C ALA A 35 12.97 21.58 8.38
N ARG A 36 11.91 22.36 8.11
CA ARG A 36 12.01 23.68 7.48
C ARG A 36 12.22 24.82 8.48
N ASN A 37 12.19 24.55 9.79
CA ASN A 37 12.35 25.53 10.85
C ASN A 37 11.43 26.77 10.67
N ILE A 38 10.17 26.53 10.32
CA ILE A 38 9.20 27.59 10.06
C ILE A 38 8.89 28.30 11.38
N LYS A 39 9.17 29.61 11.44
CA LYS A 39 9.03 30.44 12.66
C LYS A 39 7.64 30.34 13.31
N TYR A 40 6.60 30.28 12.48
CA TYR A 40 5.21 30.12 12.93
C TYR A 40 4.65 28.83 12.35
N LYS A 41 4.34 27.85 13.21
CA LYS A 41 3.78 26.58 12.76
C LYS A 41 2.45 26.84 12.04
N PRO A 42 2.28 26.35 10.79
CA PRO A 42 1.05 26.55 10.06
C PRO A 42 -0.12 25.87 10.79
N ARG A 43 -1.26 26.56 10.89
CA ARG A 43 -2.48 25.95 11.41
C ARG A 43 -3.07 25.05 10.33
N ILE A 44 -3.07 23.74 10.59
CA ILE A 44 -3.65 22.74 9.69
C ILE A 44 -4.97 22.26 10.29
N VAL A 45 -6.03 22.29 9.48
CA VAL A 45 -7.34 21.70 9.82
C VAL A 45 -7.55 20.50 8.92
N THR A 46 -7.78 19.32 9.50
CA THR A 46 -8.07 18.09 8.76
C THR A 46 -9.57 17.78 8.79
N GLU A 47 -10.09 17.24 7.70
CA GLU A 47 -11.51 16.91 7.59
C GLU A 47 -11.75 15.72 6.66
N ILE A 48 -12.80 14.94 6.95
CA ILE A 48 -13.36 13.96 6.01
C ILE A 48 -14.59 14.58 5.35
N ASN A 49 -14.65 14.53 4.02
CA ASN A 49 -15.76 15.06 3.24
C ASN A 49 -16.46 13.93 2.45
N LEU A 50 -17.38 14.30 1.56
CA LEU A 50 -18.15 13.37 0.73
C LEU A 50 -17.59 13.23 -0.70
N ASP A 51 -16.35 13.66 -0.94
CA ASP A 51 -15.69 13.43 -2.22
C ASP A 51 -15.43 11.92 -2.42
N PRO A 52 -15.19 11.44 -3.66
CA PRO A 52 -14.94 10.03 -3.91
C PRO A 52 -13.79 9.45 -3.07
N PRO A 53 -13.76 8.12 -2.84
CA PRO A 53 -12.70 7.46 -2.08
C PRO A 53 -11.30 7.82 -2.58
N GLU A 54 -10.34 7.88 -1.65
CA GLU A 54 -8.93 8.21 -1.90
C GLU A 54 -8.64 9.59 -2.53
N THR A 55 -9.65 10.45 -2.67
CA THR A 55 -9.46 11.84 -3.14
C THR A 55 -9.07 12.77 -1.99
N PHE A 56 -8.42 13.88 -2.31
CA PHE A 56 -8.07 14.91 -1.34
C PHE A 56 -8.10 16.31 -1.93
N ARG A 57 -8.19 17.30 -1.03
CA ARG A 57 -8.11 18.72 -1.35
C ARG A 57 -7.29 19.46 -0.30
N ILE A 58 -6.41 20.35 -0.76
CA ILE A 58 -5.65 21.28 0.07
C ILE A 58 -6.14 22.69 -0.26
N GLU A 59 -6.58 23.42 0.76
CA GLU A 59 -7.11 24.78 0.68
C GLU A 59 -6.32 25.70 1.63
N PRO A 60 -5.27 26.40 1.15
CA PRO A 60 -4.47 27.28 1.99
C PRO A 60 -5.27 28.49 2.51
N TYR A 61 -4.92 28.97 3.70
CA TYR A 61 -5.47 30.22 4.24
C TYR A 61 -4.55 31.41 3.93
N ASN A 62 -5.13 32.61 3.78
CA ASN A 62 -4.38 33.85 3.57
C ASN A 62 -3.40 34.18 4.71
N ALA A 63 -3.73 33.76 5.95
CA ALA A 63 -2.92 33.99 7.14
C ALA A 63 -1.83 32.91 7.36
N GLY A 64 -1.67 31.96 6.42
CA GLY A 64 -0.81 30.80 6.56
C GLY A 64 -1.54 29.56 7.10
N GLY A 65 -0.99 28.38 6.78
CA GLY A 65 -1.67 27.10 7.01
C GLY A 65 -2.76 26.81 5.98
N GLY A 66 -3.69 25.93 6.31
CA GLY A 66 -4.75 25.51 5.39
C GLY A 66 -5.66 24.43 5.94
N ARG A 67 -6.70 24.14 5.17
CA ARG A 67 -7.58 22.99 5.34
C ARG A 67 -7.13 21.87 4.41
N ILE A 68 -7.08 20.64 4.92
CA ILE A 68 -6.80 19.44 4.16
C ILE A 68 -7.99 18.50 4.35
N ALA A 69 -8.71 18.24 3.28
CA ALA A 69 -9.88 17.37 3.28
C ALA A 69 -9.59 16.10 2.47
N GLY A 70 -10.19 14.97 2.88
CA GLY A 70 -10.16 13.72 2.11
C GLY A 70 -11.54 13.07 2.00
N GLY A 71 -11.79 12.38 0.89
CA GLY A 71 -13.05 11.63 0.69
C GLY A 71 -13.18 10.40 1.60
N ASP A 72 -12.06 9.91 2.12
CA ASP A 72 -12.00 8.89 3.17
C ASP A 72 -10.70 9.07 3.99
N LEU A 73 -10.45 8.17 4.96
CA LEU A 73 -9.26 8.20 5.81
C LEU A 73 -7.94 8.15 5.01
N ARG A 74 -7.93 7.41 3.91
CA ARG A 74 -6.75 7.22 3.06
C ARG A 74 -6.52 8.41 2.14
N GLY A 75 -7.59 8.98 1.58
CA GLY A 75 -7.55 10.24 0.85
C GLY A 75 -7.02 11.36 1.73
N LEU A 76 -7.50 11.46 2.98
CA LEU A 76 -6.98 12.45 3.93
C LEU A 76 -5.49 12.23 4.24
N MET A 77 -5.07 10.98 4.43
CA MET A 77 -3.64 10.63 4.53
C MET A 77 -2.87 11.12 3.29
N TYR A 78 -3.33 10.83 2.08
CA TYR A 78 -2.66 11.28 0.85
C TYR A 78 -2.59 12.80 0.71
N GLY A 79 -3.62 13.54 1.16
CA GLY A 79 -3.61 14.99 1.22
C GLY A 79 -2.59 15.53 2.22
N LEU A 80 -2.44 14.88 3.38
CA LEU A 80 -1.40 15.21 4.36
C LEU A 80 0.00 14.95 3.81
N LEU A 81 0.21 13.84 3.09
CA LEU A 81 1.48 13.52 2.44
C LEU A 81 1.82 14.52 1.32
N GLU A 82 0.84 14.93 0.50
CA GLU A 82 1.06 15.99 -0.50
C GLU A 82 1.38 17.33 0.16
N ALA A 83 0.69 17.68 1.25
CA ALA A 83 1.00 18.89 2.02
C ALA A 83 2.42 18.82 2.61
N ALA A 84 2.84 17.68 3.15
CA ALA A 84 4.19 17.46 3.65
C ALA A 84 5.21 17.70 2.54
N GLU A 85 4.97 17.17 1.34
CA GLU A 85 5.86 17.35 0.19
C GLU A 85 5.92 18.80 -0.30
N GLN A 86 4.78 19.51 -0.32
CA GLN A 86 4.75 20.95 -0.61
C GLN A 86 5.58 21.75 0.40
N ILE A 87 5.43 21.48 1.70
CA ILE A 87 6.24 22.13 2.74
C ILE A 87 7.72 21.80 2.56
N ARG A 88 8.08 20.53 2.30
CA ARG A 88 9.47 20.13 2.03
C ARG A 88 10.03 20.83 0.82
N THR A 89 9.25 21.05 -0.23
CA THR A 89 9.72 21.61 -1.50
C THR A 89 9.74 23.14 -1.50
N THR A 90 8.61 23.77 -1.19
CA THR A 90 8.40 25.22 -1.32
C THR A 90 8.30 25.96 0.01
N GLY A 91 8.07 25.23 1.12
CA GLY A 91 7.86 25.83 2.44
C GLY A 91 6.48 26.43 2.67
N HIS A 92 5.55 26.30 1.71
CA HIS A 92 4.17 26.77 1.86
C HIS A 92 3.18 25.82 1.20
N LEU A 93 1.93 25.84 1.67
CA LEU A 93 0.85 25.10 1.02
C LEU A 93 0.40 25.81 -0.24
N LYS A 94 0.00 25.03 -1.24
CA LYS A 94 -0.63 25.48 -2.48
C LYS A 94 -2.00 24.81 -2.59
N GLN A 95 -2.97 25.52 -3.15
CA GLN A 95 -4.26 24.91 -3.46
C GLN A 95 -4.05 23.75 -4.44
N THR A 96 -4.51 22.56 -4.07
CA THR A 96 -4.30 21.33 -4.84
C THR A 96 -5.47 20.40 -4.62
N HIS A 97 -5.83 19.66 -5.66
CA HIS A 97 -6.78 18.57 -5.60
C HIS A 97 -6.09 17.33 -6.18
N GLY A 98 -6.31 16.17 -5.58
CA GLY A 98 -5.74 14.92 -6.04
C GLY A 98 -6.78 13.82 -6.05
N ALA A 99 -6.78 13.05 -7.12
CA ALA A 99 -7.55 11.82 -7.25
C ALA A 99 -6.69 10.74 -7.89
N PRO A 100 -6.82 9.47 -7.47
CA PRO A 100 -6.12 8.40 -8.15
C PRO A 100 -6.66 8.22 -9.57
N SER A 101 -5.77 8.03 -10.54
CA SER A 101 -6.19 7.68 -11.91
C SER A 101 -6.47 6.19 -12.07
N LEU A 102 -5.95 5.37 -11.16
CA LEU A 102 -6.02 3.92 -11.18
C LEU A 102 -6.36 3.42 -9.78
N THR A 103 -7.31 2.51 -9.70
CA THR A 103 -7.63 1.77 -8.48
C THR A 103 -7.87 0.32 -8.86
N PRO A 104 -7.22 -0.65 -8.20
CA PRO A 104 -6.23 -0.56 -7.12
C PRO A 104 -4.80 -0.22 -7.60
N ARG A 105 -3.93 0.17 -6.66
CA ARG A 105 -2.48 0.40 -6.83
C ARG A 105 -1.77 -0.46 -5.80
N GLY A 106 -1.19 -1.58 -6.20
CA GLY A 106 -0.58 -2.48 -5.21
C GLY A 106 0.74 -3.08 -5.62
N VAL A 107 1.30 -3.88 -4.72
CA VAL A 107 2.45 -4.76 -4.91
C VAL A 107 2.07 -6.20 -4.59
N LYS A 108 2.78 -7.19 -5.13
CA LYS A 108 2.59 -8.61 -4.86
C LYS A 108 3.91 -9.10 -4.31
N ILE A 109 3.83 -9.87 -3.24
CA ILE A 109 4.97 -10.39 -2.52
C ILE A 109 4.77 -11.89 -2.42
N ALA A 110 5.74 -12.65 -2.92
CA ALA A 110 5.79 -14.09 -2.68
C ALA A 110 5.93 -14.32 -1.18
N ALA A 111 4.87 -14.81 -0.55
CA ALA A 111 4.81 -14.98 0.88
C ALA A 111 5.46 -16.32 1.26
N ASP A 112 6.60 -16.23 1.95
CA ASP A 112 7.31 -17.38 2.50
C ASP A 112 7.29 -17.33 4.03
N PRO A 113 6.37 -18.05 4.70
CA PRO A 113 6.33 -18.17 6.14
C PRO A 113 7.61 -18.64 6.81
N ALA A 114 8.47 -19.38 6.11
CA ALA A 114 9.72 -19.86 6.66
C ALA A 114 10.82 -18.79 6.63
N ALA A 115 10.65 -17.74 5.82
CA ALA A 115 11.61 -16.68 5.72
C ALA A 115 11.56 -15.74 6.94
N ALA A 116 12.74 -15.38 7.46
CA ALA A 116 12.86 -14.53 8.65
C ALA A 116 12.17 -13.17 8.49
N TRP A 117 12.14 -12.63 7.26
CA TRP A 117 11.49 -11.34 6.97
C TRP A 117 9.96 -11.39 7.13
N PHE A 118 9.32 -12.55 6.93
CA PHE A 118 7.86 -12.64 6.91
C PHE A 118 7.23 -12.30 8.27
N SER A 119 7.89 -12.68 9.36
CA SER A 119 7.43 -12.39 10.73
C SER A 119 8.11 -11.15 11.33
N SER A 120 8.88 -10.40 10.55
CA SER A 120 9.69 -9.28 11.04
C SER A 120 8.95 -7.94 10.93
N ASP A 121 8.70 -7.30 12.06
CA ASP A 121 8.18 -5.92 12.09
C ASP A 121 9.16 -4.93 11.43
N ASP A 122 10.47 -5.15 11.62
CA ASP A 122 11.54 -4.35 10.99
C ASP A 122 11.52 -4.44 9.45
N PHE A 123 10.87 -5.46 8.88
CA PHE A 123 10.63 -5.53 7.45
C PHE A 123 9.33 -4.84 7.06
N TRP A 124 8.21 -5.20 7.71
CA TRP A 124 6.89 -4.76 7.27
C TRP A 124 6.60 -3.29 7.53
N THR A 125 7.06 -2.74 8.66
CA THR A 125 6.84 -1.33 8.99
C THR A 125 7.51 -0.40 7.97
N PRO A 126 8.82 -0.54 7.66
CA PRO A 126 9.45 0.25 6.59
C PRO A 126 8.86 -0.02 5.20
N ALA A 127 8.48 -1.26 4.89
CA ALA A 127 7.87 -1.59 3.60
C ALA A 127 6.52 -0.88 3.41
N MET A 128 5.63 -0.96 4.40
CA MET A 128 4.32 -0.30 4.34
C MET A 128 4.43 1.23 4.36
N HIS A 129 5.37 1.78 5.14
CA HIS A 129 5.72 3.20 5.12
C HIS A 129 6.11 3.66 3.71
N PHE A 130 7.06 2.96 3.08
CA PHE A 130 7.50 3.24 1.72
C PHE A 130 6.34 3.18 0.72
N LEU A 131 5.49 2.15 0.80
CA LEU A 131 4.34 1.98 -0.08
C LEU A 131 3.33 3.13 0.08
N ALA A 132 3.03 3.54 1.32
CA ALA A 132 2.10 4.62 1.59
C ALA A 132 2.62 5.99 1.11
N LEU A 133 3.92 6.27 1.29
CA LEU A 133 4.56 7.47 0.72
C LEU A 133 4.43 7.53 -0.80
N ASN A 134 4.51 6.37 -1.46
CA ASN A 134 4.34 6.22 -2.90
C ASN A 134 2.86 6.02 -3.31
N ARG A 135 1.93 6.20 -2.37
CA ARG A 135 0.47 6.16 -2.57
C ARG A 135 -0.05 4.83 -3.13
N PHE A 136 0.66 3.74 -2.84
CA PHE A 136 0.10 2.40 -2.95
C PHE A 136 -1.00 2.20 -1.91
N ASN A 137 -1.99 1.40 -2.26
CA ASN A 137 -3.14 1.09 -1.41
C ASN A 137 -3.38 -0.40 -1.22
N ARG A 138 -2.54 -1.28 -1.81
CA ARG A 138 -2.72 -2.72 -1.71
C ARG A 138 -1.40 -3.49 -1.67
N VAL A 139 -1.33 -4.53 -0.83
CA VAL A 139 -0.30 -5.58 -0.87
C VAL A 139 -0.99 -6.92 -1.06
N GLN A 140 -0.59 -7.69 -2.05
CA GLN A 140 -1.04 -9.06 -2.26
C GLN A 140 0.04 -10.03 -1.78
N LEU A 141 -0.30 -10.83 -0.76
CA LEU A 141 0.53 -11.92 -0.28
C LEU A 141 0.21 -13.17 -1.10
N VAL A 142 1.19 -13.66 -1.85
CA VAL A 142 1.04 -14.82 -2.72
C VAL A 142 1.60 -16.06 -2.03
N PHE A 143 0.72 -16.96 -1.62
CA PHE A 143 1.08 -18.23 -0.99
C PHE A 143 1.03 -19.37 -2.01
N GLU A 144 2.11 -20.16 -2.09
CA GLU A 144 2.10 -21.45 -2.81
C GLU A 144 1.01 -22.37 -2.25
N ARG A 145 0.93 -22.44 -0.92
CA ARG A 145 -0.13 -23.12 -0.18
C ARG A 145 -0.50 -22.29 1.03
N LEU A 146 -1.80 -22.16 1.32
CA LEU A 146 -2.23 -21.43 2.51
C LEU A 146 -1.61 -22.06 3.78
N PRO A 147 -0.82 -21.32 4.56
CA PRO A 147 -0.12 -21.84 5.73
C PRO A 147 -1.05 -22.14 6.91
N GLY A 148 -0.55 -22.90 7.88
CA GLY A 148 -1.28 -23.27 9.09
C GLY A 148 -1.49 -22.12 10.07
N LYS A 149 -2.00 -22.45 11.28
CA LYS A 149 -2.28 -21.46 12.32
C LYS A 149 -1.03 -20.85 12.96
N ASP A 150 0.13 -21.47 12.75
CA ASP A 150 1.44 -21.02 13.21
C ASP A 150 1.81 -19.62 12.67
N VAL A 151 1.34 -19.26 11.48
CA VAL A 151 1.64 -17.95 10.86
C VAL A 151 0.70 -16.83 11.28
N PHE A 152 -0.35 -17.13 12.06
CA PHE A 152 -1.38 -16.15 12.41
C PHE A 152 -0.82 -14.92 13.15
N PRO A 153 0.13 -15.05 14.09
CA PRO A 153 0.74 -13.88 14.72
C PRO A 153 1.37 -12.93 13.70
N ALA A 154 2.11 -13.46 12.72
CA ALA A 154 2.73 -12.67 11.65
C ALA A 154 1.66 -12.02 10.77
N LEU A 155 0.68 -12.79 10.29
CA LEU A 155 -0.41 -12.23 9.46
C LEU A 155 -1.21 -11.13 10.17
N ARG A 156 -1.45 -11.26 11.48
CA ARG A 156 -2.09 -10.21 12.27
C ARG A 156 -1.24 -8.96 12.37
N MET A 157 0.07 -9.10 12.60
CA MET A 157 1.00 -7.97 12.58
C MET A 157 0.97 -7.28 11.21
N ILE A 158 1.14 -8.03 10.12
CA ILE A 158 1.12 -7.47 8.75
C ILE A 158 -0.20 -6.77 8.45
N SER A 159 -1.32 -7.37 8.88
CA SER A 159 -2.65 -6.77 8.76
C SER A 159 -2.76 -5.48 9.55
N GLN A 160 -2.27 -5.46 10.79
CA GLN A 160 -2.30 -4.28 11.63
C GLN A 160 -1.46 -3.17 10.99
N THR A 161 -0.19 -3.43 10.69
CA THR A 161 0.72 -2.49 10.00
C THR A 161 0.10 -1.98 8.69
N GLY A 162 -0.54 -2.85 7.90
CA GLY A 162 -1.27 -2.43 6.70
C GLY A 162 -2.34 -1.37 6.99
N LEU A 163 -3.20 -1.57 8.00
CA LEU A 163 -4.22 -0.59 8.40
C LEU A 163 -3.61 0.74 8.85
N GLU A 164 -2.51 0.70 9.60
CA GLU A 164 -1.80 1.88 10.10
C GLU A 164 -1.34 2.79 8.96
N TYR A 165 -0.90 2.18 7.85
CA TYR A 165 -0.45 2.89 6.64
C TYR A 165 -1.53 3.02 5.55
N GLY A 166 -2.76 2.61 5.84
CA GLY A 166 -3.88 2.70 4.90
C GLY A 166 -3.74 1.75 3.70
N ILE A 167 -3.03 0.64 3.84
CA ILE A 167 -2.79 -0.37 2.80
C ILE A 167 -3.68 -1.59 3.05
N ASP A 168 -4.50 -1.93 2.05
CA ASP A 168 -5.31 -3.14 2.09
C ASP A 168 -4.45 -4.38 1.78
N LEU A 169 -4.80 -5.52 2.36
CA LEU A 169 -4.19 -6.80 2.03
C LEU A 169 -5.07 -7.62 1.08
N SER A 170 -4.42 -8.38 0.21
CA SER A 170 -5.02 -9.41 -0.62
C SER A 170 -4.29 -10.73 -0.38
N LEU A 171 -5.02 -11.84 -0.27
CA LEU A 171 -4.42 -13.17 -0.18
C LEU A 171 -4.55 -13.88 -1.52
N ALA A 172 -3.45 -14.10 -2.23
CA ALA A 172 -3.44 -14.97 -3.40
C ALA A 172 -2.99 -16.37 -2.99
N ILE A 173 -3.74 -17.39 -3.38
CA ILE A 173 -3.53 -18.77 -2.94
C ILE A 173 -3.46 -19.66 -4.17
N LYS A 174 -2.31 -20.31 -4.37
CA LYS A 174 -2.10 -21.21 -5.51
C LYS A 174 -2.69 -22.60 -5.26
N SER A 175 -2.52 -23.13 -4.05
CA SER A 175 -3.05 -24.42 -3.62
C SER A 175 -3.71 -24.36 -2.24
N ALA A 176 -4.80 -25.10 -2.07
CA ALA A 176 -5.58 -25.13 -0.83
C ALA A 176 -5.31 -26.38 0.00
N PRO A 177 -5.12 -26.27 1.33
CA PRO A 177 -5.09 -27.43 2.22
C PRO A 177 -6.50 -28.02 2.42
N GLU A 178 -6.58 -29.25 2.95
CA GLU A 178 -7.86 -29.94 3.20
C GLU A 178 -8.82 -29.15 4.11
N ASN A 179 -8.28 -28.41 5.08
CA ASN A 179 -9.02 -27.58 6.03
C ASN A 179 -9.14 -26.11 5.59
N PHE A 180 -9.06 -25.83 4.28
CA PHE A 180 -8.99 -24.47 3.73
C PHE A 180 -10.12 -23.54 4.18
N GLY A 181 -11.38 -23.99 4.14
CA GLY A 181 -12.53 -23.14 4.49
C GLY A 181 -12.47 -22.58 5.91
N PRO A 182 -12.40 -23.44 6.96
CA PRO A 182 -12.23 -23.00 8.34
C PRO A 182 -10.98 -22.15 8.57
N LEU A 183 -9.86 -22.53 7.94
CA LEU A 183 -8.60 -21.80 8.05
C LEU A 183 -8.70 -20.38 7.48
N LEU A 184 -9.30 -20.23 6.30
CA LEU A 184 -9.53 -18.94 5.67
C LEU A 184 -10.48 -18.08 6.51
N GLN A 185 -11.53 -18.67 7.07
CA GLN A 185 -12.46 -17.95 7.96
C GLN A 185 -11.73 -17.40 9.19
N ASP A 186 -10.89 -18.22 9.83
CA ASP A 186 -10.08 -17.80 10.97
C ASP A 186 -9.14 -16.65 10.62
N ILE A 187 -8.48 -16.71 9.46
CA ILE A 187 -7.60 -15.62 8.97
C ILE A 187 -8.40 -14.34 8.75
N LEU A 188 -9.51 -14.40 8.01
CA LEU A 188 -10.31 -13.22 7.67
C LEU A 188 -10.96 -12.55 8.89
N SER A 189 -11.24 -13.33 9.94
CA SER A 189 -11.76 -12.81 11.22
C SER A 189 -10.71 -12.07 12.05
N GLN A 190 -9.44 -12.45 11.93
CA GLN A 190 -8.33 -11.89 12.70
C GLN A 190 -7.56 -10.78 11.95
N CYS A 191 -7.62 -10.78 10.62
CA CYS A 191 -6.85 -9.89 9.76
C CYS A 191 -7.79 -8.98 8.97
N THR A 192 -8.21 -7.88 9.59
CA THR A 192 -9.22 -6.96 9.06
C THR A 192 -8.75 -6.15 7.85
N ALA A 193 -7.44 -6.06 7.60
CA ALA A 193 -6.88 -5.44 6.40
C ALA A 193 -7.11 -6.27 5.14
N ILE A 194 -7.38 -7.58 5.26
CA ILE A 194 -7.56 -8.45 4.10
C ILE A 194 -8.90 -8.13 3.43
N ARG A 195 -8.87 -7.46 2.28
CA ARG A 195 -10.05 -7.03 1.51
C ARG A 195 -10.35 -7.91 0.31
N SER A 196 -9.40 -8.73 -0.13
CA SER A 196 -9.66 -9.70 -1.19
C SER A 196 -8.91 -11.01 -1.01
N VAL A 197 -9.46 -12.05 -1.62
CA VAL A 197 -8.85 -13.38 -1.74
C VAL A 197 -8.82 -13.71 -3.21
N ALA A 198 -7.66 -14.09 -3.73
CA ALA A 198 -7.45 -14.50 -5.10
C ALA A 198 -7.06 -15.99 -5.14
N LEU A 199 -7.59 -16.71 -6.13
CA LEU A 199 -7.28 -18.13 -6.35
C LEU A 199 -6.55 -18.27 -7.67
N ALA A 200 -5.43 -19.01 -7.69
CA ALA A 200 -4.75 -19.31 -8.95
C ALA A 200 -5.43 -20.45 -9.73
N ALA A 201 -6.08 -21.38 -9.02
CA ALA A 201 -6.73 -22.53 -9.61
C ALA A 201 -8.22 -22.27 -9.90
N THR A 202 -8.67 -22.67 -11.10
CA THR A 202 -10.06 -22.62 -11.57
C THR A 202 -10.93 -23.77 -11.02
N ASP A 203 -10.54 -24.40 -9.92
CA ASP A 203 -11.36 -25.44 -9.30
C ASP A 203 -12.65 -24.81 -8.74
N GLY A 204 -13.78 -25.17 -9.35
CA GLY A 204 -15.11 -24.69 -8.98
C GLY A 204 -15.48 -25.00 -7.52
N GLY A 205 -14.98 -26.10 -6.95
CA GLY A 205 -15.21 -26.46 -5.55
C GLY A 205 -14.52 -25.50 -4.57
N LEU A 206 -13.30 -25.09 -4.90
CA LEU A 206 -12.53 -24.11 -4.15
C LEU A 206 -13.19 -22.72 -4.18
N LYS A 207 -13.64 -22.29 -5.36
CA LYS A 207 -14.36 -21.04 -5.53
C LYS A 207 -15.65 -21.00 -4.69
N ALA A 208 -16.43 -22.07 -4.70
CA ALA A 208 -17.64 -22.18 -3.88
C ALA A 208 -17.33 -22.09 -2.38
N THR A 209 -16.26 -22.75 -1.94
CA THR A 209 -15.79 -22.69 -0.55
C THR A 209 -15.39 -21.27 -0.14
N VAL A 210 -14.62 -20.56 -0.97
CA VAL A 210 -14.27 -19.15 -0.70
C VAL A 210 -15.53 -18.30 -0.59
N LEU A 211 -16.43 -18.36 -1.57
CA LEU A 211 -17.66 -17.56 -1.54
C LEU A 211 -18.50 -17.83 -0.28
N GLN A 212 -18.59 -19.08 0.15
CA GLN A 212 -19.26 -19.44 1.41
C GLN A 212 -18.58 -18.78 2.60
N VAL A 213 -17.24 -18.82 2.69
CA VAL A 213 -16.50 -18.16 3.77
C VAL A 213 -16.68 -16.65 3.73
N LEU A 214 -16.51 -16.01 2.56
CA LEU A 214 -16.64 -14.55 2.40
C LEU A 214 -18.02 -14.07 2.86
N SER A 215 -19.10 -14.80 2.51
CA SER A 215 -20.47 -14.48 2.93
C SER A 215 -20.68 -14.45 4.46
N LYS A 216 -19.81 -15.14 5.23
CA LYS A 216 -19.89 -15.23 6.70
C LYS A 216 -18.98 -14.24 7.43
N THR A 217 -18.11 -13.50 6.73
CA THR A 217 -17.11 -12.63 7.37
C THR A 217 -17.69 -11.37 8.01
N GLY A 218 -18.96 -11.03 7.73
CA GLY A 218 -19.62 -9.84 8.26
C GLY A 218 -19.05 -8.50 7.74
N ARG A 219 -18.15 -8.54 6.76
CA ARG A 219 -17.52 -7.36 6.13
C ARG A 219 -17.31 -7.60 4.64
N PRO A 220 -17.21 -6.54 3.80
CA PRO A 220 -16.92 -6.73 2.39
C PRO A 220 -15.51 -7.28 2.21
N VAL A 221 -15.45 -8.49 1.65
CA VAL A 221 -14.23 -9.14 1.15
C VAL A 221 -14.56 -9.66 -0.24
N VAL A 222 -13.68 -9.39 -1.20
CA VAL A 222 -13.91 -9.69 -2.63
C VAL A 222 -13.15 -10.94 -3.02
N LEU A 223 -13.79 -11.81 -3.81
CA LEU A 223 -13.07 -12.84 -4.56
C LEU A 223 -12.47 -12.18 -5.81
N ASP A 224 -11.14 -12.06 -5.84
CA ASP A 224 -10.38 -11.54 -6.97
C ASP A 224 -10.12 -12.70 -7.94
N ASP A 225 -10.55 -12.57 -9.19
CA ASP A 225 -10.44 -13.63 -10.19
C ASP A 225 -9.07 -13.66 -10.89
N ASN A 226 -8.11 -12.85 -10.41
CA ASN A 226 -6.77 -12.68 -10.99
C ASN A 226 -6.77 -12.20 -12.46
N HIS A 227 -7.93 -12.00 -13.08
CA HIS A 227 -8.04 -11.59 -14.49
C HIS A 227 -7.83 -10.09 -14.68
N LEU A 228 -7.98 -9.29 -13.61
CA LEU A 228 -7.87 -7.84 -13.67
C LEU A 228 -6.42 -7.32 -13.83
N TRP A 229 -5.40 -8.20 -13.85
CA TRP A 229 -4.02 -7.78 -13.57
C TRP A 229 -2.95 -8.24 -14.56
N GLN A 230 -3.27 -9.05 -15.57
CA GLN A 230 -2.27 -9.56 -16.52
C GLN A 230 -2.25 -8.72 -17.80
N ILE A 231 -1.18 -7.95 -17.99
CA ILE A 231 -0.77 -7.53 -19.33
C ILE A 231 0.37 -8.44 -19.73
N ASP A 232 0.20 -9.13 -20.85
CA ASP A 232 1.28 -9.85 -21.49
C ASP A 232 2.35 -8.83 -21.94
N PRO A 233 3.60 -8.90 -21.43
CA PRO A 233 4.67 -8.01 -21.85
C PRO A 233 4.91 -8.04 -23.37
N ALA A 234 4.56 -9.14 -24.06
CA ALA A 234 4.64 -9.24 -25.51
C ALA A 234 3.59 -8.40 -26.25
N GLN A 235 2.50 -7.99 -25.56
CA GLN A 235 1.47 -7.10 -26.10
C GLN A 235 1.79 -5.61 -25.89
N VAL A 236 2.79 -5.29 -25.07
CA VAL A 236 3.29 -3.92 -24.90
C VAL A 236 4.42 -3.70 -25.89
N GLY A 237 4.11 -3.08 -27.03
CA GLY A 237 5.14 -2.72 -28.03
C GLY A 237 6.28 -1.91 -27.39
N SER A 238 7.50 -2.03 -27.92
CA SER A 238 8.71 -1.38 -27.37
C SER A 238 8.74 0.14 -27.51
N ALA A 239 7.77 0.74 -28.20
CA ALA A 239 7.64 2.18 -28.36
C ALA A 239 6.86 2.81 -27.18
N GLU A 240 7.36 3.95 -26.68
CA GLU A 240 6.74 4.72 -25.59
C GLU A 240 5.25 5.05 -25.86
N GLU A 241 4.89 5.30 -27.13
CA GLU A 241 3.52 5.54 -27.57
C GLU A 241 2.61 4.29 -27.40
N SER A 242 3.14 3.09 -27.67
CA SER A 242 2.42 1.82 -27.50
C SER A 242 2.22 1.50 -26.02
N VAL A 243 3.25 1.73 -25.19
CA VAL A 243 3.15 1.64 -23.72
C VAL A 243 2.05 2.59 -23.23
N ARG A 244 2.03 3.83 -23.72
CA ARG A 244 1.06 4.84 -23.32
C ARG A 244 -0.37 4.52 -23.79
N MET A 245 -0.58 4.07 -25.03
CA MET A 245 -1.90 3.66 -25.54
C MET A 245 -2.43 2.42 -24.82
N THR A 246 -1.57 1.42 -24.58
CA THR A 246 -1.94 0.26 -23.77
C THR A 246 -2.34 0.74 -22.37
N ILE A 247 -1.53 1.58 -21.73
CA ILE A 247 -1.85 2.14 -20.40
C ILE A 247 -3.15 2.96 -20.37
N ASP A 248 -3.41 3.78 -21.39
CA ASP A 248 -4.62 4.61 -21.47
C ASP A 248 -5.87 3.77 -21.80
N SER A 249 -5.71 2.58 -22.39
CA SER A 249 -6.79 1.60 -22.62
C SER A 249 -7.05 0.68 -21.42
N LEU A 250 -6.12 0.63 -20.45
CA LEU A 250 -6.33 -0.09 -19.20
C LEU A 250 -7.25 0.72 -18.31
N THR A 251 -8.42 0.17 -18.05
CA THR A 251 -9.34 0.70 -17.04
C THR A 251 -8.90 0.34 -15.62
N THR A 252 -7.93 -0.59 -15.46
CA THR A 252 -7.49 -1.13 -14.17
C THR A 252 -6.02 -1.60 -14.21
N GLY A 253 -5.10 -0.88 -13.56
CA GLY A 253 -3.74 -1.33 -13.19
C GLY A 253 -2.82 -1.87 -14.30
N PHE A 254 -1.54 -2.12 -14.01
CA PHE A 254 -0.68 -2.99 -14.84
C PHE A 254 0.37 -3.69 -13.98
N GLU A 255 0.79 -4.87 -14.43
CA GLU A 255 1.83 -5.71 -13.83
C GLU A 255 3.16 -5.55 -14.61
N LEU A 256 4.28 -5.61 -13.89
CA LEU A 256 5.65 -5.46 -14.41
C LEU A 256 6.49 -6.61 -13.84
N SER A 257 6.21 -7.84 -14.28
CA SER A 257 6.81 -9.04 -13.69
C SER A 257 8.33 -8.98 -13.79
N VAL A 258 9.02 -9.26 -12.69
CA VAL A 258 10.46 -9.54 -12.74
C VAL A 258 10.64 -10.79 -13.60
N PRO A 259 11.51 -10.80 -14.62
CA PRO A 259 11.73 -11.99 -15.42
C PRO A 259 12.13 -13.16 -14.50
N GLU A 260 11.51 -14.33 -14.70
CA GLU A 260 11.83 -15.59 -13.99
C GLU A 260 13.22 -16.14 -14.34
N SER A 261 14.20 -15.29 -14.68
CA SER A 261 15.54 -15.76 -14.99
C SER A 261 16.27 -16.15 -13.70
N ASN A 262 16.80 -17.36 -13.70
CA ASN A 262 17.57 -18.00 -12.62
C ASN A 262 18.84 -17.24 -12.17
N ASP A 263 19.14 -16.07 -12.71
CA ASP A 263 20.38 -15.31 -12.51
C ASP A 263 20.21 -13.97 -11.76
N ALA A 264 19.01 -13.64 -11.26
CA ALA A 264 18.80 -12.43 -10.45
C ALA A 264 19.17 -12.67 -8.98
N ARG A 265 19.83 -11.66 -8.37
CA ARG A 265 20.41 -11.70 -7.02
C ARG A 265 19.44 -12.29 -5.97
N PRO A 266 19.91 -13.20 -5.09
CA PRO A 266 19.06 -13.91 -4.13
C PRO A 266 18.41 -13.01 -3.07
N ASP A 267 18.88 -11.77 -2.89
CA ASP A 267 18.33 -10.78 -1.96
C ASP A 267 17.11 -10.00 -2.51
N LEU A 268 16.80 -10.15 -3.80
CA LEU A 268 15.70 -9.45 -4.48
C LEU A 268 14.68 -10.40 -5.13
N GLN A 269 14.77 -11.72 -4.87
CA GLN A 269 13.77 -12.67 -5.33
C GLN A 269 12.42 -12.38 -4.66
N GLY A 270 11.41 -12.06 -5.46
CA GLY A 270 10.01 -12.00 -5.01
C GLY A 270 9.41 -10.62 -4.79
N LEU A 271 10.15 -9.52 -5.04
CA LEU A 271 9.59 -8.17 -5.02
C LEU A 271 9.26 -7.70 -6.45
N GLY A 272 8.01 -7.86 -6.86
CA GLY A 272 7.50 -7.24 -8.08
C GLY A 272 6.89 -5.87 -7.75
N LEU A 273 7.40 -4.82 -8.40
CA LEU A 273 6.86 -3.46 -8.33
C LEU A 273 5.80 -3.29 -9.42
N TRP A 274 4.57 -2.92 -9.03
CA TRP A 274 3.48 -2.65 -9.96
C TRP A 274 3.05 -1.17 -9.86
N GLY A 275 2.33 -0.66 -10.86
CA GLY A 275 1.64 0.64 -10.78
C GLY A 275 2.38 1.85 -11.38
N ARG A 276 1.59 2.76 -11.98
CA ARG A 276 2.02 4.11 -12.35
C ARG A 276 1.69 5.07 -11.21
N LEU A 277 2.66 5.88 -10.79
CA LEU A 277 2.46 7.09 -10.02
C LEU A 277 1.72 8.14 -10.88
N ALA A 278 0.41 7.99 -11.04
CA ALA A 278 -0.39 8.98 -11.77
C ALA A 278 -1.58 9.43 -10.91
N TYR A 279 -1.33 10.40 -10.04
CA TYR A 279 -2.39 11.29 -9.58
C TYR A 279 -2.64 12.31 -10.69
N LYS A 280 -3.91 12.50 -11.08
CA LYS A 280 -4.27 13.69 -11.86
C LYS A 280 -4.18 14.87 -10.90
N ARG A 281 -3.14 15.70 -11.09
CA ARG A 281 -3.01 17.02 -10.49
C ARG A 281 -3.88 18.03 -11.22
#